data_AF-A0A973LFG7-F1
#
_entry.id   AF-A0A973LFG7-F1
#
_cell.length_a   1.000
_cell.length_b   1.000
_cell.length_c   1.000
_cell.angle_alpha   90.00
_cell.angle_beta   90.00
_cell.angle_gamma   90.00
#
_symmetry.space_group_name_H-M   'P 1'
#
loop_
_entity.id
_entity.type
_entity.pdbx_description
1 polymer ?
#
loop_
_entity_poly.entity_id
_entity_poly.type
_entity_poly.pdbx_seq_one_letter_code
_entity_poly.pdbx_strand_id
1 'polypeptide(L)'
;MAMAGGFAALTATSSNAASTPGCTAVYSVSSDWGSGFGAQVMITNNGPAWSSWTLTYSYAGNQTVQSGWNGNWTQSGKNVTVTNTSWNGAVASGGTVTPAANFGYSGTNQAPTSFAVNGVTCSGTGPTTPTTGPTTTTPSTTPSTTPSTTP
;
A
#
# COMPACT_ATOMS: atom_id res chain seq x y z
N MET A 1 19.99 -14.18 -57.86
CA MET A 1 20.92 -13.33 -57.08
C MET A 1 20.48 -11.89 -57.32
N ALA A 2 20.11 -11.03 -56.37
CA ALA A 2 20.30 -11.00 -54.93
C ALA A 2 19.13 -10.26 -54.22
N MET A 3 18.98 -10.52 -52.93
CA MET A 3 18.02 -9.95 -51.97
C MET A 3 18.45 -8.56 -51.49
N ALA A 4 17.50 -7.67 -51.17
CA ALA A 4 17.59 -6.60 -50.15
C ALA A 4 16.19 -5.94 -50.07
N GLY A 5 15.47 -5.84 -48.95
CA GLY A 5 15.88 -5.67 -47.57
C GLY A 5 15.66 -4.22 -47.15
N GLY A 6 14.41 -3.82 -46.83
CA GLY A 6 14.06 -2.45 -46.44
C GLY A 6 13.24 -2.43 -45.17
N PHE A 7 13.91 -2.29 -44.03
CA PHE A 7 13.29 -2.09 -42.72
C PHE A 7 12.58 -0.72 -42.68
N ALA A 8 11.25 -0.71 -42.56
CA ALA A 8 10.52 0.49 -42.20
C ALA A 8 10.65 0.72 -40.68
N ALA A 9 11.45 1.69 -40.30
CA ALA A 9 11.57 2.13 -38.92
C ALA A 9 10.25 2.80 -38.49
N LEU A 10 9.48 2.14 -37.63
CA LEU A 10 8.36 2.74 -36.93
C LEU A 10 8.93 3.67 -35.86
N THR A 11 9.01 4.97 -36.14
CA THR A 11 9.33 5.98 -35.12
C THR A 11 8.14 6.07 -34.17
N ALA A 12 8.18 5.29 -33.08
CA ALA A 12 7.26 5.43 -31.97
C ALA A 12 7.50 6.79 -31.32
N THR A 13 6.65 7.77 -31.64
CA THR A 13 6.57 9.01 -30.88
C THR A 13 6.00 8.68 -29.52
N SER A 14 6.86 8.41 -28.54
CA SER A 14 6.49 8.36 -27.13
C SER A 14 5.99 9.74 -26.75
N SER A 15 4.68 9.95 -26.84
CA SER A 15 4.02 11.10 -26.25
C SER A 15 4.23 11.01 -24.75
N ASN A 16 5.24 11.73 -24.26
CA ASN A 16 5.33 12.14 -22.87
C ASN A 16 4.19 13.14 -22.62
N ALA A 17 2.95 12.67 -22.67
CA ALA A 17 1.89 13.34 -21.97
C ALA A 17 2.34 13.33 -20.51
N ALA A 18 2.48 14.52 -19.92
CA ALA A 18 2.45 14.66 -18.48
C ALA A 18 1.06 14.17 -18.05
N SER A 19 0.91 12.85 -17.96
CA SER A 19 -0.33 12.18 -17.66
C SER A 19 -0.67 12.56 -16.24
N THR A 20 -1.78 13.27 -16.06
CA THR A 20 -2.47 13.30 -14.77
C THR A 20 -2.45 11.87 -14.22
N PRO A 21 -1.94 11.65 -13.00
CA PRO A 21 -1.82 10.31 -12.46
C PRO A 21 -3.17 9.62 -12.55
N GLY A 22 -3.22 8.51 -13.29
CA GLY A 22 -4.47 7.80 -13.59
C GLY A 22 -5.15 7.23 -12.34
N CYS A 23 -4.51 7.36 -11.18
CA CYS A 23 -4.99 6.91 -9.89
C CYS A 23 -4.39 7.73 -8.73
N THR A 24 -5.08 7.70 -7.61
CA THR A 24 -4.59 8.13 -6.30
C THR A 24 -4.47 6.91 -5.40
N ALA A 25 -3.37 6.77 -4.66
CA ALA A 25 -3.19 5.70 -3.68
C ALA A 25 -2.86 6.29 -2.31
N VAL A 26 -3.73 6.09 -1.33
CA VAL A 26 -3.54 6.55 0.04
C VAL A 26 -3.24 5.34 0.91
N TYR A 27 -2.04 5.32 1.49
CA TYR A 27 -1.62 4.29 2.43
C TYR A 27 -1.92 4.74 3.86
N SER A 28 -2.47 3.85 4.68
CA SER A 28 -2.71 4.11 6.10
C SER A 28 -2.40 2.88 6.93
N VAL A 29 -1.77 3.07 8.09
CA VAL A 29 -1.60 2.02 9.10
C VAL A 29 -2.81 2.08 10.05
N SER A 30 -3.61 1.03 10.07
CA SER A 30 -4.83 0.96 10.87
C SER A 30 -4.54 0.57 12.32
N SER A 31 -3.51 -0.24 12.56
CA SER A 31 -3.09 -0.68 13.89
C SER A 31 -1.64 -1.16 13.85
N ASP A 32 -0.85 -0.90 14.89
CA ASP A 32 0.52 -1.39 15.04
C ASP A 32 0.67 -1.94 16.46
N TRP A 33 1.29 -3.11 16.59
CA TRP A 33 1.52 -3.80 17.87
C TRP A 33 3.00 -4.15 18.08
N GLY A 34 3.91 -3.43 17.41
CA GLY A 34 5.37 -3.50 17.62
C GLY A 34 6.09 -4.65 16.90
N SER A 35 5.47 -5.81 16.73
CA SER A 35 6.00 -6.93 15.91
C SER A 35 5.27 -7.10 14.57
N GLY A 36 4.17 -6.37 14.40
CA GLY A 36 3.36 -6.36 13.19
C GLY A 36 2.42 -5.17 13.17
N PHE A 37 1.80 -4.95 12.02
CA PHE A 37 0.85 -3.88 11.79
C PHE A 37 -0.19 -4.27 10.74
N GLY A 38 -1.39 -3.73 10.87
CA GLY A 38 -2.42 -3.72 9.84
C GLY A 38 -2.30 -2.45 9.01
N ALA A 39 -2.26 -2.59 7.68
CA ALA A 39 -2.27 -1.48 6.74
C ALA A 39 -3.35 -1.64 5.68
N GLN A 40 -3.86 -0.51 5.22
CA GLN A 40 -4.83 -0.41 4.15
C GLN A 40 -4.33 0.55 3.08
N VAL A 41 -4.64 0.24 1.82
CA VAL A 41 -4.32 1.10 0.68
C VAL A 41 -5.61 1.45 -0.01
N MET A 42 -6.02 2.71 0.08
CA MET A 42 -7.19 3.23 -0.63
C MET A 42 -6.76 3.68 -2.03
N ILE A 43 -7.23 3.00 -3.05
CA ILE A 43 -6.90 3.25 -4.45
C ILE A 43 -8.12 3.86 -5.12
N THR A 44 -8.01 5.09 -5.59
CA THR A 44 -9.04 5.75 -6.40
C THR A 44 -8.60 5.78 -7.85
N ASN A 45 -9.44 5.27 -8.76
CA ASN A 45 -9.22 5.37 -10.19
C ASN A 45 -9.65 6.77 -10.67
N ASN A 46 -8.71 7.58 -11.15
CA ASN A 46 -9.02 8.91 -11.70
C ASN A 46 -8.95 8.93 -13.24
N GLY A 47 -8.74 7.76 -13.85
CA GLY A 47 -8.62 7.56 -15.28
C GLY A 47 -9.75 6.70 -15.85
N PRO A 48 -9.52 6.07 -17.02
CA PRO A 48 -10.46 5.15 -17.62
C PRO A 48 -10.82 3.99 -16.68
N ALA A 49 -12.05 3.47 -16.80
CA ALA A 49 -12.50 2.34 -16.01
C ALA A 49 -11.57 1.12 -16.15
N TRP A 50 -11.27 0.48 -15.03
CA TRP A 50 -10.45 -0.73 -14.97
C TRP A 50 -11.34 -1.96 -14.98
N SER A 51 -10.97 -2.97 -15.77
CA SER A 51 -11.58 -4.31 -15.70
C SER A 51 -10.90 -5.21 -14.65
N SER A 52 -9.64 -4.92 -14.35
CA SER A 52 -8.82 -5.54 -13.32
C SER A 52 -7.80 -4.52 -12.82
N TRP A 53 -7.30 -4.70 -11.60
CA TRP A 53 -6.28 -3.84 -11.03
C TRP A 53 -5.19 -4.66 -10.34
N THR A 54 -3.96 -4.20 -10.49
CA THR A 54 -2.77 -4.73 -9.83
C THR A 54 -2.01 -3.58 -9.22
N LEU A 55 -2.00 -3.50 -7.89
CA LEU A 55 -1.19 -2.57 -7.13
C LEU A 55 0.21 -3.16 -6.96
N THR A 56 1.23 -2.38 -7.27
CA THR A 56 2.63 -2.70 -6.99
C THR A 56 3.27 -1.58 -6.19
N TYR A 57 4.02 -1.96 -5.16
CA TYR A 57 4.81 -1.05 -4.36
C TYR A 57 5.95 -1.81 -3.67
N SER A 58 6.90 -1.07 -3.10
CA SER A 58 8.05 -1.67 -2.42
C SER A 58 8.27 -1.02 -1.05
N TYR A 59 8.56 -1.84 -0.05
CA TYR A 59 9.02 -1.35 1.25
C TYR A 59 10.52 -1.07 1.24
N ALA A 60 10.97 -0.03 1.95
CA ALA A 60 12.39 0.20 2.19
C ALA A 60 12.94 -0.68 3.34
N GLY A 61 12.08 -1.09 4.26
CA GLY A 61 12.44 -1.85 5.46
C GLY A 61 12.36 -3.37 5.27
N ASN A 62 11.99 -4.06 6.34
CA ASN A 62 11.88 -5.51 6.41
C ASN A 62 10.44 -6.02 6.55
N GLN A 63 9.46 -5.20 6.18
CA GLN A 63 8.06 -5.56 6.25
C GLN A 63 7.75 -6.77 5.37
N THR A 64 7.00 -7.72 5.92
CA THR A 64 6.57 -8.96 5.23
C THR A 64 5.09 -9.18 5.42
N VAL A 65 4.35 -9.42 4.32
CA VAL A 65 2.92 -9.72 4.38
C VAL A 65 2.67 -11.03 5.15
N GLN A 66 1.70 -11.02 6.05
CA GLN A 66 1.29 -12.19 6.83
C GLN A 66 -0.07 -12.71 6.36
N SER A 67 -1.04 -11.81 6.25
CA SER A 67 -2.38 -12.11 5.76
C SER A 67 -3.00 -10.86 5.14
N GLY A 68 -3.87 -11.03 4.14
CA GLY A 68 -4.50 -9.89 3.46
C GLY A 68 -5.91 -10.21 3.00
N TRP A 69 -6.69 -9.16 2.81
CA TRP A 69 -8.07 -9.21 2.35
C TRP A 69 -8.34 -8.10 1.31
N ASN A 70 -9.49 -8.20 0.65
CA ASN A 70 -9.90 -7.30 -0.45
C ASN A 70 -8.88 -7.22 -1.61
N GLY A 71 -8.01 -8.24 -1.73
CA GLY A 71 -6.99 -8.37 -2.76
C GLY A 71 -6.23 -9.68 -2.54
N ASN A 72 -5.57 -10.17 -3.59
CA ASN A 72 -4.64 -11.29 -3.49
C ASN A 72 -3.22 -10.74 -3.34
N TRP A 73 -2.64 -10.95 -2.17
CA TRP A 73 -1.37 -10.36 -1.75
C TRP A 73 -0.22 -11.33 -2.01
N THR A 74 0.80 -10.85 -2.71
CA THR A 74 2.04 -11.59 -2.96
C THR A 74 3.23 -10.69 -2.71
N GLN A 75 4.32 -11.26 -2.23
CA GLN A 75 5.54 -10.51 -1.94
C GLN A 75 6.77 -11.27 -2.42
N SER A 76 7.67 -10.56 -3.08
CA SER A 76 8.99 -11.05 -3.47
C SER A 76 10.05 -10.07 -2.98
N GLY A 77 10.83 -10.50 -1.99
CA GLY A 77 11.78 -9.63 -1.30
C GLY A 77 11.06 -8.44 -0.66
N LYS A 78 11.30 -7.23 -1.18
CA LYS A 78 10.66 -5.98 -0.70
C LYS A 78 9.47 -5.54 -1.55
N ASN A 79 9.27 -6.17 -2.71
CA ASN A 79 8.22 -5.80 -3.65
C ASN A 79 6.94 -6.54 -3.29
N VAL A 80 5.88 -5.77 -3.07
CA VAL A 80 4.53 -6.26 -2.80
C VAL A 80 3.69 -6.04 -4.04
N THR A 81 2.98 -7.09 -4.44
CA THR A 81 2.03 -7.07 -5.55
C THR A 81 0.68 -7.53 -5.04
N VAL A 82 -0.34 -6.71 -5.25
CA VAL A 82 -1.73 -6.98 -4.85
C VAL A 82 -2.59 -6.97 -6.09
N THR A 83 -3.17 -8.11 -6.45
CA THR A 83 -4.12 -8.19 -7.55
C THR A 83 -5.55 -8.17 -7.02
N ASN A 84 -6.49 -7.71 -7.84
CA ASN A 84 -7.90 -7.78 -7.51
C ASN A 84 -8.37 -9.22 -7.23
N THR A 85 -9.42 -9.35 -6.41
CA THR A 85 -10.20 -10.58 -6.29
C THR A 85 -11.23 -10.64 -7.42
N SER A 86 -11.89 -11.79 -7.59
CA SER A 86 -12.89 -12.00 -8.64
C SER A 86 -14.07 -11.02 -8.59
N TRP A 87 -14.36 -10.43 -7.42
CA TRP A 87 -15.53 -9.58 -7.19
C TRP A 87 -15.22 -8.08 -7.17
N ASN A 88 -13.95 -7.66 -7.11
CA ASN A 88 -13.57 -6.24 -7.05
C ASN A 88 -12.64 -5.78 -8.17
N GLY A 89 -12.53 -6.54 -9.27
CA GLY A 89 -11.69 -6.17 -10.41
C GLY A 89 -12.18 -4.97 -11.20
N ALA A 90 -13.50 -4.84 -11.37
CA ALA A 90 -14.11 -3.75 -12.11
C ALA A 90 -14.19 -2.48 -11.26
N VAL A 91 -13.48 -1.42 -11.68
CA VAL A 91 -13.45 -0.13 -10.99
C VAL A 91 -13.71 0.98 -12.01
N ALA A 92 -14.90 1.60 -11.93
CA ALA A 92 -15.24 2.73 -12.78
C ALA A 92 -14.30 3.93 -12.56
N SER A 93 -14.30 4.89 -13.48
CA SER A 93 -13.68 6.20 -13.23
C SER A 93 -14.31 6.85 -11.99
N GLY A 94 -13.48 7.37 -11.08
CA GLY A 94 -13.87 7.85 -9.76
C GLY A 94 -14.13 6.73 -8.73
N GLY A 95 -14.09 5.47 -9.13
CA GLY A 95 -14.28 4.31 -8.24
C GLY A 95 -13.10 4.12 -7.30
N THR A 96 -13.36 3.57 -6.12
CA THR A 96 -12.34 3.33 -5.09
C THR A 96 -12.37 1.88 -4.62
N VAL A 97 -11.18 1.30 -4.43
CA VAL A 97 -10.98 -0.01 -3.81
C VAL A 97 -10.01 0.12 -2.64
N THR A 98 -10.21 -0.69 -1.60
CA THR A 98 -9.42 -0.61 -0.38
C THR A 98 -8.91 -2.00 0.02
N PRO A 99 -7.88 -2.53 -0.67
CA PRO A 99 -7.13 -3.68 -0.18
C PRO A 99 -6.46 -3.38 1.17
N ALA A 100 -6.45 -4.37 2.07
CA ALA A 100 -5.76 -4.26 3.36
C ALA A 100 -5.09 -5.58 3.75
N ALA A 101 -4.03 -5.48 4.56
CA ALA A 101 -3.24 -6.61 4.99
C ALA A 101 -2.55 -6.37 6.33
N ASN A 102 -2.26 -7.46 7.02
CA ASN A 102 -1.38 -7.52 8.16
C ASN A 102 0.05 -7.84 7.70
N PHE A 103 1.01 -7.13 8.25
CA PHE A 103 2.43 -7.27 7.98
C PHE A 103 3.17 -7.56 9.29
N GLY A 104 4.24 -8.33 9.21
CA GLY A 104 5.27 -8.43 10.24
C GLY A 104 6.43 -7.49 9.91
N TYR A 105 7.09 -6.96 10.91
CA TYR A 105 8.32 -6.16 10.76
C TYR A 105 9.19 -6.28 12.01
N SER A 106 10.42 -5.79 11.94
CA SER A 106 11.23 -5.57 13.15
C SER A 106 12.03 -4.28 13.05
N GLY A 107 12.22 -3.60 14.18
CA GLY A 107 12.87 -2.30 14.21
C GLY A 107 11.95 -1.19 13.71
N THR A 108 12.29 -0.55 12.59
CA THR A 108 11.57 0.63 12.08
C THR A 108 10.55 0.25 11.01
N ASN A 109 9.30 0.70 11.18
CA ASN A 109 8.24 0.55 10.19
C ASN A 109 8.17 1.75 9.25
N GLN A 110 9.00 1.74 8.19
CA GLN A 110 8.95 2.78 7.16
C GLN A 110 7.89 2.48 6.10
N ALA A 111 6.93 3.39 5.93
CA ALA A 111 5.88 3.27 4.92
C ALA A 111 6.44 3.43 3.48
N PRO A 112 5.77 2.84 2.46
CA PRO A 112 6.11 3.04 1.07
C PRO A 112 5.78 4.48 0.63
N THR A 113 6.58 5.02 -0.29
CA THR A 113 6.38 6.37 -0.84
C THR A 113 5.89 6.38 -2.28
N SER A 114 5.96 5.24 -2.97
CA SER A 114 5.56 5.11 -4.37
C SER A 114 4.66 3.89 -4.55
N PHE A 115 3.56 4.11 -5.26
CA PHE A 115 2.56 3.11 -5.58
C PHE A 115 2.27 3.20 -7.08
N ALA A 116 2.15 2.06 -7.74
CA ALA A 116 1.70 1.98 -9.11
C ALA A 116 0.52 1.02 -9.22
N VAL A 117 -0.46 1.36 -10.06
CA VAL A 117 -1.59 0.49 -10.38
C VAL A 117 -1.58 0.22 -11.87
N ASN A 118 -1.59 -1.06 -12.27
CA ASN A 118 -1.50 -1.49 -13.67
C ASN A 118 -0.29 -0.89 -14.40
N GLY A 119 0.82 -0.67 -13.69
CA GLY A 119 2.04 -0.05 -14.23
C GLY A 119 2.00 1.48 -14.32
N VAL A 120 0.89 2.12 -13.97
CA VAL A 120 0.77 3.59 -13.90
C VAL A 120 1.04 4.05 -12.48
N THR A 121 2.01 4.94 -12.30
CA THR A 121 2.29 5.53 -10.98
C THR A 121 1.08 6.33 -10.50
N CYS A 122 0.57 6.00 -9.32
CA CYS A 122 -0.49 6.77 -8.69
C CYS A 122 0.09 7.97 -7.96
N SER A 123 -0.69 9.05 -7.87
CA SER A 123 -0.41 10.10 -6.89
C SER A 123 -0.57 9.51 -5.50
N GLY A 124 0.54 9.35 -4.78
CA GLY A 124 0.51 8.89 -3.39
C GLY A 124 0.65 10.06 -2.44
N THR A 125 -0.35 10.31 -1.60
CA THR A 125 -0.07 10.93 -0.31
C THR A 125 0.49 9.83 0.58
N GLY A 126 1.68 10.05 1.14
CA GLY A 126 2.29 9.14 2.11
C GLY A 126 1.37 8.84 3.30
N PRO A 127 1.80 7.99 4.25
CA PRO A 127 0.95 7.50 5.34
C PRO A 127 0.12 8.61 5.98
N THR A 128 -1.20 8.55 5.81
CA THR A 128 -2.12 9.34 6.62
C THR A 128 -2.37 8.54 7.89
N THR A 129 -1.46 8.66 8.85
CA THR A 129 -1.63 8.06 10.18
C THR A 129 -2.88 8.70 10.82
N PRO A 130 -3.90 7.95 11.26
CA PRO A 130 -4.73 8.43 12.35
C PRO A 130 -3.79 8.52 13.55
N THR A 131 -3.53 9.73 14.05
CA THR A 131 -2.73 9.97 15.25
C THR A 131 -3.29 9.18 16.44
N THR A 132 -2.82 7.97 16.66
CA THR A 132 -2.75 7.36 17.98
C THR A 132 -1.28 7.34 18.36
N GLY A 133 -0.90 8.31 19.20
CA GLY A 133 0.44 8.39 19.76
C GLY A 133 0.83 7.07 20.45
N PRO A 134 2.13 6.81 20.63
CA PRO A 134 2.56 5.68 21.43
C PRO A 134 2.01 5.87 22.85
N THR A 135 0.98 5.11 23.22
CA THR A 135 0.79 4.79 24.64
C THR A 135 1.93 3.87 25.01
N THR A 136 3.05 4.48 25.39
CA THR A 136 4.02 3.85 26.27
C THR A 136 3.24 3.44 27.51
N THR A 137 2.98 2.14 27.63
CA THR A 137 2.54 1.53 28.89
C THR A 137 3.65 1.74 29.91
N THR A 138 3.61 2.87 30.61
CA THR A 138 4.27 2.95 31.92
C THR A 138 3.51 1.99 32.84
N PRO A 139 4.12 0.92 33.36
CA PRO A 139 3.50 0.18 34.45
C PRO A 139 3.44 1.11 35.66
N SER A 140 2.25 1.62 35.99
CA SER A 140 2.00 2.27 37.26
C SER A 140 1.95 1.21 38.35
N THR A 141 3.10 0.79 38.86
CA THR A 141 3.17 0.11 40.14
C THR A 141 2.94 1.14 41.24
N THR A 142 1.66 1.41 41.53
CA THR A 142 1.28 2.07 42.77
C THR A 142 1.00 0.97 43.80
N PRO A 143 1.84 0.78 44.84
CA PRO A 143 1.47 -0.05 45.97
C PRO A 143 0.41 0.70 46.78
N SER A 144 -0.81 0.18 46.82
CA SER A 144 -1.83 0.64 47.76
C SER A 144 -1.58 -0.03 49.11
N THR A 145 -0.87 0.66 50.01
CA THR A 145 -0.84 0.31 51.44
C THR A 145 -1.67 1.34 52.20
N THR A 146 -2.93 1.01 52.45
CA THR A 146 -3.78 1.76 53.40
C THR A 146 -3.60 1.15 54.79
N PRO A 147 -3.08 1.89 55.80
CA PRO A 147 -3.20 1.50 57.19
C PRO A 147 -4.58 1.93 57.73
N SER A 148 -5.35 0.97 58.23
CA SER A 148 -6.59 1.23 58.99
C SER A 148 -6.25 1.26 60.48
N THR A 149 -6.28 2.45 61.09
CA THR A 149 -6.25 2.65 62.53
C THR A 149 -7.40 3.57 62.90
N THR A 150 -8.36 3.02 63.64
CA THR A 150 -9.57 3.69 64.14
C THR A 150 -9.31 4.20 65.57
N PRO A 151 -9.69 5.44 65.92
CA PRO A 151 -9.72 5.93 67.30
C PRO A 151 -10.95 5.46 68.09
#